data_AF-A0A661GIZ0-F1
#
_entry.id   AF-A0A661GIZ0-F1
#
_cell.length_a   1.000
_cell.length_b   1.000
_cell.length_c   1.000
_cell.angle_alpha   90.00
_cell.angle_beta   90.00
_cell.angle_gamma   90.00
#
_symmetry.space_group_name_H-M   'P 1'
#
loop_
_entity.id
_entity.type
_entity.pdbx_description
1 polymer ?
#
loop_
_entity_poly.entity_id
_entity_poly.type
_entity_poly.pdbx_seq_one_letter_code
_entity_poly.pdbx_strand_id
1 'polypeptide(L)'
;QAYNLQLDLGQQAIIFISATLAAIGAAGIPQAGLVTMIIVLQVVGLPVEGIGLLLAVDWFLDRFRTATNVWGDAVGAAVVHRYLQKHID
;
A
#
# COMPACT_ATOMS: atom_id res chain seq x y z
N GLN A 1 14.75 6.28 -6.05
CA GLN A 1 16.16 6.15 -5.64
C GLN A 1 17.02 5.44 -6.69
N ALA A 2 16.59 4.31 -7.26
CA ALA A 2 17.32 3.63 -8.35
C ALA A 2 17.65 4.55 -9.55
N TYR A 3 16.79 5.53 -9.86
CA TYR A 3 16.99 6.55 -10.89
C TYR A 3 17.81 7.77 -10.45
N ASN A 4 18.40 7.75 -9.25
CA ASN A 4 19.11 8.87 -8.63
C ASN A 4 18.30 10.19 -8.55
N LEU A 5 16.96 10.10 -8.61
CA LEU A 5 16.03 11.19 -8.38
C LEU A 5 15.88 11.43 -6.86
N GLN A 6 16.10 12.66 -6.43
CA GLN A 6 15.86 13.09 -5.06
C GLN A 6 14.37 13.37 -4.84
N LEU A 7 13.82 12.87 -3.74
CA LEU A 7 12.45 13.13 -3.32
C LEU A 7 12.48 14.14 -2.17
N ASP A 8 11.93 15.32 -2.41
CA ASP A 8 11.75 16.32 -1.34
C ASP A 8 10.68 15.86 -0.34
N LEU A 9 10.70 16.42 0.87
CA LEU A 9 9.74 16.12 1.94
C LEU A 9 8.29 16.31 1.48
N GLY A 10 8.02 17.32 0.64
CA GLY A 10 6.69 17.53 0.07
C GLY A 10 6.23 16.35 -0.80
N GLN A 11 7.11 15.82 -1.64
CA GLN A 11 6.80 14.65 -2.48
C GLN A 11 6.60 13.39 -1.65
N GLN A 12 7.39 13.20 -0.59
CA GLN A 12 7.22 12.07 0.32
C GLN A 12 5.87 12.11 1.04
N ALA A 13 5.43 13.30 1.49
CA ALA A 13 4.11 13.47 2.08
C ALA A 13 2.98 13.15 1.08
N ILE A 14 3.11 13.61 -0.17
CA ILE A 14 2.16 13.31 -1.23
C ILE A 14 2.11 11.79 -1.51
N ILE A 15 3.26 11.11 -1.59
CA ILE A 15 3.33 9.65 -1.74
C ILE A 15 2.60 8.96 -0.60
N PHE A 16 2.85 9.36 0.65
CA PHE A 16 2.20 8.77 1.82
C PHE A 16 0.67 8.88 1.77
N ILE A 17 0.16 10.09 1.48
CA ILE A 17 -1.29 10.34 1.42
C ILE A 17 -1.90 9.59 0.24
N SER A 18 -1.32 9.72 -0.96
CA SER A 18 -1.84 9.07 -2.17
C SER A 18 -1.82 7.54 -2.08
N ALA A 19 -0.76 6.94 -1.54
CA ALA A 19 -0.67 5.50 -1.33
C ALA A 19 -1.73 5.01 -0.34
N THR A 20 -1.98 5.75 0.75
CA THR A 20 -3.01 5.42 1.74
C THR A 20 -4.41 5.45 1.12
N LEU A 21 -4.72 6.49 0.35
CA LEU A 21 -6.01 6.60 -0.35
C LEU A 21 -6.16 5.53 -1.43
N ALA A 22 -5.10 5.25 -2.19
CA ALA A 22 -5.10 4.20 -3.20
C ALA A 22 -5.32 2.81 -2.59
N ALA A 23 -4.79 2.53 -1.40
CA ALA A 23 -4.98 1.26 -0.71
C ALA A 23 -6.45 0.99 -0.38
N ILE A 24 -7.23 2.01 -0.03
CA ILE A 24 -8.68 1.89 0.21
C ILE A 24 -9.42 1.54 -1.08
N GLY A 25 -9.06 2.17 -2.20
CA GLY A 25 -9.69 1.96 -3.50
C GLY A 25 -9.34 0.65 -4.20
N ALA A 26 -8.36 -0.09 -3.69
CA ALA A 26 -7.78 -1.24 -4.40
C ALA A 26 -8.54 -2.57 -4.20
N ALA A 27 -9.54 -2.62 -3.30
CA ALA A 27 -10.24 -3.84 -2.92
C ALA A 27 -10.95 -4.58 -4.09
N GLY A 28 -11.25 -3.88 -5.20
CA GLY A 28 -11.94 -4.45 -6.37
C GLY A 28 -11.03 -4.83 -7.55
N ILE A 29 -9.72 -4.63 -7.46
CA ILE A 29 -8.81 -4.72 -8.61
C ILE A 29 -7.97 -6.01 -8.53
N PRO A 30 -8.05 -6.93 -9.52
CA PRO A 30 -7.12 -8.05 -9.62
C PRO A 30 -5.68 -7.54 -9.71
N GLN A 31 -4.75 -8.10 -8.92
CA GLN A 31 -3.36 -7.59 -8.83
C GLN A 31 -3.26 -6.09 -8.45
N ALA A 32 -4.11 -5.67 -7.51
CA ALA A 32 -4.15 -4.34 -6.91
C ALA A 32 -2.77 -3.71 -6.58
N GLY A 33 -1.79 -4.53 -6.19
CA GLY A 33 -0.46 -4.06 -5.80
C GLY A 33 0.32 -3.33 -6.91
N LEU A 34 0.11 -3.69 -8.17
CA LEU A 34 0.78 -3.05 -9.31
C LEU A 34 0.04 -1.79 -9.76
N VAL A 35 -1.29 -1.83 -9.77
CA VAL A 35 -2.13 -0.70 -10.18
C VAL A 35 -1.96 0.48 -9.22
N THR A 36 -1.93 0.20 -7.91
CA THR A 36 -1.66 1.22 -6.89
C THR A 36 -0.27 1.85 -7.02
N MET A 37 0.74 1.07 -7.41
CA MET A 37 2.09 1.57 -7.67
C MET A 37 2.13 2.55 -8.85
N ILE A 38 1.44 2.24 -9.95
CA ILE A 38 1.32 3.13 -11.12
C ILE A 38 0.75 4.48 -10.70
N ILE A 39 -0.36 4.46 -9.95
CA ILE A 39 -1.04 5.66 -9.48
C ILE A 39 -0.08 6.54 -8.66
N VAL A 40 0.63 5.95 -7.69
CA VAL A 40 1.55 6.70 -6.83
C VAL A 40 2.72 7.28 -7.62
N LEU A 41 3.31 6.53 -8.55
CA LEU A 41 4.41 7.03 -9.40
C LEU A 41 3.96 8.19 -10.29
N GLN A 42 2.76 8.10 -10.89
CA GLN A 42 2.19 9.16 -11.72
C GLN A 42 1.91 10.44 -10.92
N VAL A 43 1.40 10.31 -9.69
CA VAL A 43 1.09 11.46 -8.83
C VAL A 43 2.32 12.33 -8.53
N VAL A 44 3.50 11.73 -8.42
CA VAL A 44 4.77 12.48 -8.21
C VAL A 44 5.62 12.65 -9.48
N GLY A 45 5.10 12.29 -10.65
CA GLY A 45 5.79 12.45 -11.93
C GLY A 45 7.02 11.57 -12.11
N LEU A 46 7.05 10.40 -11.47
CA LEU A 46 8.15 9.43 -11.60
C LEU A 46 7.94 8.50 -12.81
N PRO A 47 9.02 8.04 -13.46
CA PRO A 47 8.94 7.15 -14.61
C PRO A 47 8.28 5.81 -14.24
N VAL A 48 7.20 5.47 -14.95
CA VAL A 48 6.43 4.23 -14.76
C VAL A 48 7.15 3.02 -15.34
N GLU A 49 8.12 3.24 -16.21
CA GLU A 49 8.95 2.21 -16.84
C GLU A 49 9.73 1.40 -15.77
N GLY A 50 9.98 2.00 -14.60
CA GLY A 50 10.62 1.33 -13.46
C GLY A 50 9.81 0.19 -12.84
N ILE A 51 8.52 0.07 -13.17
CA ILE A 51 7.65 -1.02 -12.70
C ILE A 51 8.13 -2.38 -13.21
N GLY A 52 8.79 -2.44 -14.37
CA GLY A 52 9.35 -3.68 -14.91
C GLY A 52 10.31 -4.38 -13.94
N LEU A 53 11.08 -3.61 -13.17
CA LEU A 53 11.98 -4.14 -12.14
C LEU A 53 11.22 -4.69 -10.93
N LEU A 54 10.11 -4.04 -10.56
CA LEU A 54 9.27 -4.46 -9.43
C LEU A 54 8.47 -5.73 -9.76
N LEU A 55 7.98 -5.85 -11.01
CA LEU A 55 7.25 -7.02 -11.49
C LEU A 55 8.04 -8.33 -11.33
N ALA A 56 9.36 -8.29 -11.51
CA ALA A 56 10.22 -9.46 -11.38
C ALA A 56 10.19 -10.10 -9.97
N VAL A 57 9.94 -9.28 -8.94
CA VAL A 57 9.91 -9.71 -7.53
C VAL A 57 8.51 -9.70 -6.93
N ASP A 58 7.52 -9.12 -7.63
CA ASP A 58 6.17 -8.91 -7.10
C ASP A 58 5.49 -10.23 -6.72
N TRP A 59 5.68 -11.31 -7.50
CA TRP A 59 5.10 -12.63 -7.18
C TRP A 59 5.52 -13.17 -5.79
N PHE A 60 6.71 -12.80 -5.32
CA PHE A 60 7.22 -13.19 -4.01
C PHE A 60 6.75 -12.21 -2.93
N LEU A 61 6.85 -10.90 -3.20
CA LEU A 61 6.48 -9.85 -2.25
C LEU A 61 4.97 -9.78 -2.00
N ASP A 62 4.14 -10.10 -2.99
CA ASP A 62 2.67 -10.11 -2.89
C ASP A 62 2.16 -11.09 -1.81
N ARG A 63 2.86 -12.22 -1.63
CA ARG A 63 2.54 -13.18 -0.56
C ARG A 63 2.71 -12.57 0.82
N PHE A 64 3.80 -11.83 1.04
CA PHE A 64 4.02 -11.12 2.31
C PHE A 64 2.99 -10.02 2.52
N ARG A 65 2.67 -9.26 1.45
CA ARG A 65 1.65 -8.20 1.48
C ARG A 65 0.30 -8.76 1.92
N THR A 66 -0.10 -9.90 1.36
CA THR A 66 -1.34 -10.58 1.74
C THR A 66 -1.30 -11.05 3.19
N ALA A 67 -0.19 -11.67 3.62
CA ALA A 67 -0.02 -12.12 5.00
C ALA A 67 -0.10 -10.98 6.02
N THR A 68 0.53 -9.83 5.74
CA THR A 68 0.48 -8.65 6.61
C THR A 68 -0.91 -8.04 6.68
N ASN A 69 -1.66 -8.03 5.57
CA ASN A 69 -3.03 -7.51 5.54
C ASN A 69 -3.96 -8.40 6.38
N VAL A 70 -3.90 -9.72 6.20
CA VAL A 70 -4.70 -10.68 6.98
C VAL A 70 -4.36 -10.58 8.48
N TRP A 71 -3.07 -10.43 8.81
CA TRP A 71 -2.66 -10.20 10.19
C TRP A 71 -3.24 -8.90 10.76
N GLY A 72 -3.19 -7.81 10.00
CA GLY A 72 -3.78 -6.52 10.39
C GLY A 72 -5.26 -6.62 10.69
N ASP A 73 -6.03 -7.32 9.85
CA ASP A 73 -7.46 -7.54 10.06
C ASP A 73 -7.75 -8.37 11.31
N ALA A 74 -6.95 -9.40 11.57
CA ALA A 74 -7.07 -10.22 12.78
C ALA A 74 -6.81 -9.40 14.06
N VAL A 75 -5.77 -8.56 14.05
CA VAL A 75 -5.48 -7.63 15.15
C VAL A 75 -6.61 -6.61 15.31
N GLY A 76 -7.10 -6.04 14.21
CA GLY A 76 -8.23 -5.11 14.19
C GLY A 76 -9.48 -5.71 14.82
N ALA A 77 -9.84 -6.94 14.44
CA ALA A 77 -10.96 -7.66 15.02
C ALA A 77 -10.81 -7.87 16.53
N ALA A 78 -9.62 -8.25 17.01
CA ALA A 78 -9.34 -8.42 18.43
C ALA A 78 -9.46 -7.10 19.22
N VAL A 79 -8.97 -5.98 18.66
CA VAL A 79 -9.09 -4.65 19.26
C VAL A 79 -10.55 -4.21 19.34
N VAL A 80 -11.30 -4.37 18.25
CA VAL A 80 -12.73 -4.04 18.19
C VAL A 80 -13.53 -4.87 19.19
N HIS A 81 -13.25 -6.17 19.29
CA HIS A 81 -13.89 -7.05 20.27
C HIS A 81 -13.67 -6.56 21.72
N ARG A 82 -12.42 -6.25 22.08
CA ARG A 82 -12.08 -5.74 23.41
C ARG A 82 -12.75 -4.39 23.70
N TYR A 83 -12.82 -3.52 22.70
CA TYR A 83 -13.47 -2.21 22.85
C TYR A 83 -14.98 -2.38 23.06
N LEU A 84 -15.63 -3.26 22.31
CA LEU A 84 -17.08 -3.52 22.41
C LEU A 84 -17.45 -4.19 23.73
N GLN A 85 -16.70 -5.19 24.22
CA GLN A 85 -16.95 -5.79 25.53
C GLN A 85 -17.00 -4.74 26.64
N LYS A 86 -16.06 -3.78 26.63
CA LYS A 86 -16.00 -2.71 27.64
C LYS A 86 -17.20 -1.74 27.62
N HIS A 87 -17.96 -1.68 26.52
CA HIS A 87 -19.11 -0.77 26.38
C HIS A 87 -20.47 -1.47 26.45
N ILE A 88 -20.48 -2.81 26.41
CA ILE A 88 -21.69 -3.63 26.53
C ILE A 88 -21.89 -4.10 27.99
N ASP A 89 -20.81 -4.18 28.78
CA ASP A 89 -20.84 -4.31 30.24
C ASP A 89 -20.95 -2.93 30.93
#